data_AF-A0A820EAZ0-F1
#
_entry.id   AF-A0A820EAZ0-F1
#
_cell.length_a   1.000
_cell.length_b   1.000
_cell.length_c   1.000
_cell.angle_alpha   90.00
_cell.angle_beta   90.00
_cell.angle_gamma   90.00
#
_symmetry.space_group_name_H-M   'P 1'
#
loop_
_entity.id
_entity.type
_entity.pdbx_description
1 polymer ?
#
loop_
_entity_poly.entity_id
_entity_poly.type
_entity_poly.pdbx_seq_one_letter_code
_entity_poly.pdbx_strand_id
1 'polypeptide(L)' 'MNIISLPLKCWSTIQSTYNSINPHNFSGAIDVIVIKQEDETLQCTPFHVRFGKLGVIQHQQKRVYVSVNDHLIEDLWMQL' A
#
# COMPACT_ATOMS: atom_id res chain seq x y z
N MET A 1 -8.08 -30.91 -30.92
CA MET A 1 -6.85 -30.23 -31.37
C MET A 1 -6.81 -28.87 -30.69
N ASN A 2 -5.71 -28.58 -29.99
CA ASN A 2 -5.32 -27.29 -29.39
C ASN A 2 -6.04 -26.85 -28.10
N ILE A 3 -5.76 -27.56 -26.99
CA ILE A 3 -5.73 -26.89 -25.69
C ILE A 3 -4.38 -26.20 -25.62
N ILE A 4 -4.42 -24.88 -25.69
CA ILE A 4 -3.26 -23.99 -25.61
C ILE A 4 -2.54 -24.30 -24.29
N SER A 5 -1.44 -25.04 -24.38
CA SER A 5 -0.53 -25.25 -23.27
C SER A 5 0.14 -23.90 -22.99
N LEU A 6 -0.45 -23.09 -22.11
CA LEU A 6 0.27 -22.01 -21.47
C LEU A 6 1.58 -22.62 -20.95
N PRO A 7 2.76 -22.09 -21.34
CA PRO A 7 4.03 -22.73 -21.03
C PRO A 7 4.12 -22.89 -19.51
N LEU A 8 4.57 -24.06 -19.04
CA LEU A 8 4.68 -24.46 -17.62
C LEU A 8 5.23 -23.36 -16.69
N LYS A 9 6.04 -22.45 -17.24
CA LYS A 9 6.61 -21.26 -16.61
C LYS A 9 5.56 -20.23 -16.12
N CYS A 10 4.44 -20.07 -16.82
CA CYS A 10 3.35 -19.18 -16.42
C CYS A 10 2.58 -19.74 -15.23
N TRP A 11 2.32 -21.06 -15.23
CA TRP A 11 1.61 -21.73 -14.14
C TRP A 11 2.40 -21.68 -12.83
N SER A 12 3.72 -21.94 -12.88
CA SER A 12 4.60 -21.80 -11.71
C SER A 12 4.68 -20.35 -11.19
N THR A 13 4.53 -19.35 -12.07
CA THR A 13 4.56 -17.93 -11.70
C THR A 13 3.26 -17.50 -11.03
N ILE A 14 2.10 -17.96 -11.52
CA ILE A 14 0.80 -17.70 -10.90
C ILE A 14 0.72 -18.41 -9.54
N GLN A 15 1.14 -19.68 -9.49
CA GLN A 15 1.17 -20.47 -8.25
C GLN A 15 2.11 -19.86 -7.20
N SER A 16 3.30 -19.39 -7.60
CA SER A 16 4.23 -18.73 -6.67
C SER A 16 3.72 -17.36 -6.24
N THR A 17 3.05 -16.62 -7.13
CA THR A 17 2.41 -15.34 -6.79
C THR A 17 1.29 -15.55 -5.78
N TYR A 18 0.39 -16.50 -6.02
CA TYR A 18 -0.68 -16.88 -5.11
C TYR A 18 -0.15 -17.34 -3.75
N ASN A 19 0.84 -18.22 -3.73
CA ASN A 19 1.49 -18.70 -2.50
C ASN A 19 2.35 -17.64 -1.80
N SER A 20 2.72 -16.54 -2.48
CA SER A 20 3.45 -15.41 -1.89
C SER A 20 2.55 -14.36 -1.24
N ILE A 21 1.22 -14.49 -1.38
CA ILE A 21 0.22 -13.68 -0.67
C ILE A 21 0.10 -14.24 0.75
N ASN A 22 1.11 -13.96 1.57
CA ASN A 22 0.97 -14.08 3.02
C ASN A 22 0.13 -12.91 3.54
N PRO A 23 -0.69 -13.08 4.59
CA PRO A 23 -1.42 -11.98 5.22
C PRO A 23 -0.53 -10.80 5.64
N HIS A 24 0.73 -11.08 5.96
CA HIS A 24 1.74 -10.06 6.27
C HIS A 24 2.19 -9.20 5.08
N ASN A 25 1.81 -9.57 3.86
CA ASN A 25 2.18 -8.88 2.62
C ASN A 25 1.03 -8.05 2.04
N PHE A 26 -0.07 -7.88 2.78
CA PHE A 26 -1.18 -7.00 2.40
C PHE A 26 -0.82 -5.52 2.60
N SER A 27 -1.45 -4.66 1.79
CA SER A 27 -1.46 -3.23 2.04
C SER A 27 -2.34 -2.92 3.25
N GLY A 28 -1.98 -1.89 4.01
CA GLY A 28 -2.77 -1.48 5.17
C GLY A 28 -2.24 -0.21 5.81
N ALA A 29 -3.04 0.38 6.68
CA ALA A 29 -2.69 1.50 7.52
C ALA A 29 -3.05 1.15 8.97
N ILE A 30 -2.33 1.72 9.93
CA ILE A 30 -2.81 1.75 11.31
C ILE A 30 -3.71 2.97 11.52
N ASP A 31 -4.59 2.90 12.51
CA ASP A 31 -5.41 4.04 12.91
C ASP A 31 -4.51 5.18 13.43
N VAL A 32 -4.85 6.40 13.02
CA VAL A 32 -4.23 7.62 13.52
C VAL A 32 -5.22 8.33 14.42
N ILE A 33 -4.78 8.64 15.64
CA ILE A 33 -5.55 9.45 16.59
C ILE A 33 -4.94 10.84 16.63
N VAL A 34 -5.77 11.87 16.49
CA VAL A 34 -5.37 13.28 16.58
C VAL A 34 -6.06 13.91 17.77
N ILE A 35 -5.31 14.66 18.58
CA ILE A 35 -5.81 15.41 19.71
C ILE A 35 -5.45 16.90 19.57
N LYS A 36 -6.37 17.76 19.98
CA LYS A 36 -6.17 19.20 20.07
C LYS A 36 -5.77 19.58 21.50
N GLN A 37 -4.62 20.23 21.63
CA GLN A 37 -4.08 20.69 22.91
C GLN A 37 -4.74 22.02 23.34
N GLU A 38 -4.50 22.43 24.59
CA GLU A 38 -5.00 23.71 25.14
C GLU A 38 -4.44 24.94 24.40
N ASP A 39 -3.24 24.82 23.83
CA ASP A 39 -2.59 25.87 23.02
C ASP A 39 -3.04 25.86 21.55
N GLU A 40 -4.13 25.15 21.25
CA GLU A 40 -4.70 24.96 19.91
C GLU A 40 -3.84 24.14 18.94
N THR A 41 -2.68 23.62 19.37
CA THR A 41 -1.86 22.74 18.53
C THR A 41 -2.49 21.35 18.38
N LEU A 42 -2.20 20.70 17.26
CA LEU A 42 -2.63 19.33 16.99
C LEU A 42 -1.44 18.39 17.16
N GLN A 43 -1.63 17.31 17.91
CA GLN A 43 -0.68 16.21 17.98
C GLN A 43 -1.35 14.89 17.63
N CYS A 44 -0.56 13.95 17.09
CA CYS A 44 -1.09 12.69 16.59
C CYS A 44 -0.17 11.51 16.91
N THR A 45 -0.76 10.31 16.88
CA THR A 45 0.01 9.07 16.84
C THR A 45 0.78 8.97 15.52
N PRO A 46 1.92 8.24 15.47
CA PRO A 46 2.69 8.09 14.24
C PRO A 46 1.85 7.56 13.07
N PHE A 47 2.09 8.11 11.88
CA PHE A 47 1.48 7.61 10.64
C PHE A 47 2.26 6.41 10.14
N HIS A 48 1.58 5.26 10.03
CA HIS A 48 2.19 4.05 9.51
C HIS A 48 1.30 3.40 8.46
N VAL A 49 1.79 3.40 7.23
CA VAL A 49 1.17 2.75 6.07
C VAL A 49 2.13 1.75 5.48
N ARG A 50 1.59 0.62 5.01
CA ARG A 50 2.34 -0.43 4.32
C ARG A 50 1.71 -0.68 2.97
N PHE A 51 2.55 -0.80 1.96
CA PHE A 51 2.13 -1.17 0.62
C PHE A 51 2.61 -2.60 0.34
N GLY A 52 1.65 -3.48 0.07
CA GLY A 52 1.92 -4.87 -0.22
C GLY A 52 2.73 -5.07 -1.50
N LYS A 53 3.27 -6.29 -1.66
CA LYS A 53 4.17 -6.66 -2.75
C LYS A 53 3.57 -6.48 -4.16
N LEU A 54 2.25 -6.53 -4.29
CA LEU A 54 1.53 -6.31 -5.56
C LEU A 54 1.29 -4.83 -5.87
N GLY A 55 1.36 -3.94 -4.87
CA GLY A 55 1.15 -2.49 -5.04
C GLY A 55 2.40 -1.71 -5.46
N VAL A 56 3.59 -2.31 -5.32
CA VAL A 56 4.88 -1.61 -5.48
C VAL A 56 5.81 -2.40 -6.39
N ILE A 57 5.48 -2.46 -7.69
CA ILE A 57 6.30 -3.13 -8.70
C ILE A 57 7.68 -2.41 -8.88
N GLN A 58 7.78 -1.15 -8.46
CA GLN A 58 9.02 -0.36 -8.48
C GLN A 58 9.04 0.58 -7.27
N HIS A 59 10.11 0.50 -6.48
CA HIS A 59 10.23 1.00 -5.11
C HIS A 59 11.00 2.33 -5.04
N GLN A 60 11.61 2.75 -6.15
CA GLN A 60 12.29 4.04 -6.22
C GLN A 60 11.31 5.13 -6.67
N GLN A 61 11.27 6.23 -5.90
CA GLN A 61 10.62 7.51 -6.22
C GLN A 61 9.08 7.55 -6.29
N LYS A 62 8.37 6.70 -5.54
CA LYS A 62 6.91 6.83 -5.47
C LYS A 62 6.48 7.84 -4.39
N ARG A 63 5.64 8.79 -4.80
CA ARG A 63 4.89 9.68 -3.89
C ARG A 63 3.57 9.03 -3.54
N VAL A 64 3.20 9.10 -2.27
CA VAL A 64 1.90 8.68 -1.74
C VAL A 64 1.11 9.93 -1.42
N TYR A 65 0.02 10.16 -2.14
CA TYR A 65 -0.86 11.30 -1.88
C TYR A 65 -1.85 10.97 -0.77
N VAL A 66 -2.23 11.98 0.00
CA VAL A 66 -3.17 11.85 1.13
C VAL A 66 -4.49 12.53 0.77
N SER A 67 -5.59 11.85 1.04
CA SER A 67 -6.93 12.43 0.98
C SER A 67 -7.63 12.28 2.33
N VAL A 68 -8.33 13.32 2.76
CA VAL A 68 -9.07 13.34 4.03
C VAL A 68 -10.51 13.70 3.74
N ASN A 69 -11.46 12.89 4.20
CA ASN A 69 -12.89 13.06 3.91
C ASN A 69 -13.15 13.23 2.40
N ASP A 70 -12.56 12.38 1.58
CA ASP A 70 -12.67 12.40 0.11
C ASP A 70 -12.07 13.64 -0.59
N HIS A 71 -11.31 14.48 0.13
CA HIS A 71 -10.60 15.63 -0.44
C HIS A 71 -9.10 15.40 -0.51
N LEU A 72 -8.53 15.53 -1.71
CA LEU A 72 -7.07 15.48 -1.94
C LEU A 72 -6.39 16.68 -1.29
N ILE A 73 -5.28 16.42 -0.59
CA ILE A 73 -4.43 17.48 -0.04
C ILE A 73 -3.28 17.74 -1.03
N GLU A 74 -3.36 18.82 -1.79
CA GLU A 74 -2.48 19.08 -2.95
C GLU A 74 -0.98 19.18 -2.58
N ASP A 75 -0.69 19.78 -1.42
CA ASP A 75 0.68 20.04 -0.97
C ASP A 75 1.21 18.99 0.03
N LEU A 76 0.53 17.86 0.18
CA LEU A 76 0.92 16.80 1.11
C LEU A 76 1.13 15.47 0.39
N TRP A 77 2.33 14.92 0.56
CA TRP A 77 2.67 13.58 0.11
C TRP A 77 3.64 12.91 1.08
N MET A 78 3.60 11.58 1.11
CA MET A 78 4.55 10.74 1.85
C MET A 78 5.50 10.07 0.86
N GLN A 79 6.75 9.89 1.28
CA GLN A 79 7.70 9.08 0.54
C GLN A 79 7.46 7.60 0.83
N LEU A 80 7.37 6.79 -0.22
CA LEU A 80 7.31 5.34 -0.13
C LEU A 80 8.67 4.73 0.20
#